data_AF-A0A9P4NKY1-F1
#
_entry.id   AF-A0A9P4NKY1-F1
#
_cell.length_a   1.000
_cell.length_b   1.000
_cell.length_c   1.000
_cell.angle_alpha   90.00
_cell.angle_beta   90.00
_cell.angle_gamma   90.00
#
_symmetry.space_group_name_H-M   'P 1'
#
loop_
_entity.id
_entity.type
_entity.pdbx_description
1 polymer ?
#
loop_
_entity_poly.entity_id
_entity_poly.type
_entity_poly.pdbx_seq_one_letter_code
_entity_poly.pdbx_strand_id
1 'polypeptide(L)' 'GITHAFIMEFESTGDRDYYVNTDPVHDEFKKLAGEILEKAIVMDYIDGVFRF' A
#
# COMPACT_ATOMS: atom_id res chain seq x y z
N GLY A 1 0.84 -14.68 -11.85
CA GLY A 1 1.97 -13.80 -11.49
C GLY A 1 1.44 -12.43 -11.09
N ILE A 2 2.27 -11.48 -10.65
CA ILE A 2 1.81 -10.09 -10.44
C ILE A 2 1.63 -9.42 -11.81
N THR A 3 0.47 -8.81 -12.04
CA THR A 3 0.10 -8.22 -13.35
C THR A 3 0.11 -6.70 -13.35
N HIS A 4 -0.10 -6.08 -12.18
CA HIS A 4 -0.15 -4.63 -12.00
C HIS A 4 0.61 -4.27 -10.72
N ALA A 5 1.19 -3.08 -10.71
CA ALA A 5 1.83 -2.49 -9.54
C ALA A 5 1.41 -1.02 -9.43
N PHE A 6 1.25 -0.56 -8.20
CA PHE A 6 0.97 0.83 -7.87
C PHE A 6 2.06 1.31 -6.91
N ILE A 7 2.66 2.46 -7.21
CA ILE A 7 3.64 3.12 -6.35
C ILE A 7 2.96 4.36 -5.80
N MET A 8 3.03 4.54 -4.48
CA MET A 8 2.47 5.69 -3.79
C MET A 8 3.59 6.36 -3.01
N GLU A 9 3.67 7.67 -3.12
CA GLU A 9 4.62 8.50 -2.37
C GLU A 9 3.87 9.19 -1.23
N PHE A 10 4.53 9.29 -0.08
CA PHE A 10 4.01 9.95 1.12
C PHE A 10 5.05 10.93 1.64
N GLU A 11 4.61 12.08 2.15
CA GLU A 11 5.51 13.09 2.72
C GLU A 11 6.18 12.59 4.01
N SER A 12 5.49 11.74 4.77
CA SER A 12 6.02 11.13 5.99
C SER A 12 5.53 9.70 6.20
N THR A 13 6.20 8.97 7.10
CA THR A 13 5.74 7.64 7.54
C THR A 13 4.39 7.71 8.25
N GLY A 14 4.08 8.82 8.93
CA GLY A 14 2.80 9.03 9.58
C GLY A 14 1.63 9.12 8.59
N ASP A 15 1.84 9.82 7.47
CA ASP A 15 0.81 9.95 6.42
C ASP A 15 0.52 8.59 5.77
N ARG A 16 1.57 7.82 5.49
CA ARG A 16 1.45 6.43 5.02
C ARG A 16 0.69 5.56 6.04
N ASP A 17 1.07 5.62 7.31
CA ASP A 17 0.46 4.78 8.35
C ASP A 17 -1.02 5.11 8.54
N TYR A 18 -1.39 6.40 8.46
CA TYR A 18 -2.78 6.83 8.43
C TYR A 18 -3.52 6.26 7.22
N TYR A 19 -2.98 6.47 6.00
CA TYR A 19 -3.60 6.00 4.76
C TYR A 19 -3.83 4.48 4.76
N VAL A 20 -2.83 3.70 5.18
CA VAL A 20 -2.91 2.24 5.13
C VAL A 20 -3.80 1.66 6.24
N ASN A 21 -3.75 2.22 7.45
CA ASN A 21 -4.32 1.57 8.65
C ASN A 21 -5.53 2.30 9.25
N THR A 22 -5.72 3.58 8.98
CA THR A 22 -6.71 4.42 9.69
C THR A 22 -7.73 5.06 8.76
N ASP A 23 -7.36 5.41 7.53
CA ASP A 23 -8.26 6.05 6.57
C ASP A 23 -9.46 5.14 6.24
N PRO A 24 -10.71 5.53 6.58
CA PRO A 24 -11.88 4.72 6.30
C PRO A 24 -12.12 4.55 4.79
N VAL A 25 -11.72 5.52 3.96
CA VAL A 25 -11.88 5.43 2.50
C VAL A 25 -10.95 4.37 1.92
N HIS A 26 -9.69 4.34 2.38
CA HIS A 26 -8.76 3.30 1.95
C HIS A 26 -9.15 1.92 2.49
N ASP A 27 -9.74 1.84 3.69
CA ASP A 27 -10.24 0.59 4.24
C ASP A 27 -11.38 -0.01 3.40
N GLU A 28 -12.33 0.82 2.96
CA GLU A 28 -13.39 0.40 2.03
C GLU A 28 -12.82 -0.07 0.68
N PHE A 29 -11.83 0.65 0.16
CA PHE A 29 -11.15 0.27 -1.08
C PHE A 29 -10.46 -1.10 -0.96
N LYS A 30 -9.73 -1.38 0.14
CA LYS A 30 -9.08 -2.68 0.36
C LYS A 30 -10.07 -3.83 0.36
N LYS A 31 -11.27 -3.64 0.94
CA LYS A 31 -12.33 -4.66 0.96
C LYS A 31 -12.81 -4.97 -0.46
N LEU A 32 -13.14 -3.95 -1.24
CA LEU A 32 -13.58 -4.11 -2.63
C LEU A 32 -12.50 -4.76 -3.51
N ALA A 33 -11.25 -4.32 -3.37
CA ALA A 33 -10.13 -4.90 -4.11
C ALA A 33 -9.89 -6.37 -3.70
N GLY A 34 -10.03 -6.70 -2.43
CA GLY A 34 -9.87 -8.06 -1.89
C GLY A 34 -10.84 -9.08 -2.48
N GLU A 35 -12.01 -8.66 -2.98
CA GLU A 35 -12.98 -9.55 -3.63
C GLU A 35 -12.54 -10.03 -5.02
N ILE A 36 -11.66 -9.27 -5.70
CA ILE A 36 -11.26 -9.52 -7.09
C ILE A 36 -9.79 -9.92 -7.25
N LEU A 37 -8.95 -9.65 -6.25
CA LEU A 37 -7.52 -9.95 -6.30
C LEU A 37 -7.26 -11.40 -5.86
N GLU A 38 -6.62 -12.19 -6.74
CA GLU A 38 -6.08 -13.51 -6.37
C GLU A 38 -4.88 -13.39 -5.42
N LYS A 39 -4.06 -12.34 -5.59
CA LYS A 39 -2.83 -12.12 -4.81
C LYS A 39 -2.48 -10.63 -4.75
N ALA A 40 -2.11 -10.16 -3.55
CA ALA A 40 -1.52 -8.84 -3.32
C ALA A 40 -0.17 -8.98 -2.59
N ILE A 41 0.77 -8.10 -2.92
CA ILE A 41 2.04 -7.95 -2.20
C ILE A 41 2.16 -6.45 -1.89
N VAL A 42 2.35 -6.12 -0.62
CA VAL A 42 2.56 -4.75 -0.15
C VAL A 42 4.00 -4.63 0.32
N MET A 43 4.72 -3.65 -0.21
CA MET A 43 6.10 -3.34 0.14
C MET A 43 6.19 -1.87 0.52
N ASP A 44 6.82 -1.62 1.66
CA ASP A 44 7.18 -0.29 2.11
C ASP A 44 8.69 -0.15 2.02
N TYR A 45 9.16 0.93 1.39
CA TYR A 45 10.58 1.22 1.21
C TYR A 45 10.80 2.73 1.19
N ILE A 46 12.02 3.14 1.54
CA ILE A 46 12.48 4.51 1.39
C ILE A 46 13.43 4.53 0.20
N ASP A 47 13.16 5.38 -0.79
CA ASP A 47 14.01 5.48 -1.97
C ASP A 47 15.47 5.78 -1.59
N GLY A 48 16.39 5.09 -2.26
CA GLY A 48 17.82 5.16 -1.97
C GLY A 48 18.28 4.51 -0.66
N VAL A 49 17.39 3.93 0.16
CA VAL A 49 17.76 3.26 1.43
C VAL A 49 17.71 1.75 1.27
N PHE A 50 18.89 1.15 1.08
CA PHE A 50 19.07 -0.30 1.07
C PHE A 50 19.40 -0.78 2.48
N ARG A 51 18.52 -1.59 3.09
CA ARG A 51 18.79 -2.26 4.37
C ARG A 51 19.12 -3.72 4.11
N PHE A 52 20.18 -4.21 4.74
CA PHE A 52 20.64 -5.61 4.69
C PHE A 52 19.93 -6.45 5.74
#